data_AF-A0A920N449-F1
#
_entry.id   AF-A0A920N449-F1
#
_cell.length_a   1.000
_cell.length_b   1.000
_cell.length_c   1.000
_cell.angle_alpha   90.00
_cell.angle_beta   90.00
_cell.angle_gamma   90.00
#
_symmetry.space_group_name_H-M   'P 1'
#
loop_
_entity.id
_entity.type
_entity.pdbx_description
1 polymer ?
#
loop_
_entity_poly.entity_id
_entity_poly.type
_entity_poly.pdbx_seq_one_letter_code
_entity_poly.pdbx_strand_id
1 'polypeptide(L)'
;MRCSGSSLCRWSSSLMACLLLALFPTLLPAVEVRNSSFREARGTTLSAEEVAAMRKRGWKCPDAKDWPHSWGGQGSKVTVEFPLSGGRGNDAFCRLSATNSGYVNGYWGKIFKPSQILTFWARGKGTLRAGLMAYKLSDDHKRILPGGRMPALEVVINSKEWVRYRYLMRKPSYELTGHPLFQTLKGTIDFDDVDILDSDPALDAIVAEENRLYGKNALVESLKRVVSDATFADRLQQYRAAVRAFASAEERVSAHLVKPMRRYIASLGPYVESKGLKTVQSTHYNEMILLTRVLNRLAGKPVGSAIALKTTSVKNNGKPYFPGKRDPRPSQVTITDVRSNKLRYNEYEPANTVGDSGQSHGQNGDWCIASETHR
;
A
#
# COMPACT_ATOMS: atom_id res chain seq x y z
N MET A 1 1.02 -46.50 55.13
CA MET A 1 2.34 -46.03 54.65
C MET A 1 2.15 -45.37 53.29
N ARG A 2 2.55 -44.09 53.18
CA ARG A 2 2.79 -43.26 51.97
C ARG A 2 1.58 -43.06 51.02
N CYS A 3 0.97 -41.86 51.01
CA CYS A 3 1.28 -40.69 50.14
C CYS A 3 1.00 -40.98 48.65
N SER A 4 0.42 -40.14 47.79
CA SER A 4 -0.24 -38.83 47.82
C SER A 4 -0.35 -38.38 46.35
N GLY A 5 -1.46 -37.76 45.92
CA GLY A 5 -1.51 -36.85 44.76
C GLY A 5 -1.46 -37.50 43.37
N SER A 6 -2.04 -36.95 42.30
CA SER A 6 -2.80 -35.72 42.11
C SER A 6 -3.39 -35.75 40.70
N SER A 7 -4.65 -35.33 40.58
CA SER A 7 -5.32 -35.00 39.32
C SER A 7 -4.59 -33.86 38.59
N LEU A 8 -4.20 -34.07 37.33
CA LEU A 8 -3.90 -32.98 36.39
C LEU A 8 -4.49 -33.28 35.01
N CYS A 9 -5.64 -32.65 34.81
CA CYS A 9 -6.18 -32.14 33.56
C CYS A 9 -5.05 -31.63 32.63
N ARG A 10 -5.08 -31.97 31.32
CA ARG A 10 -5.25 -30.95 30.25
C ARG A 10 -5.03 -31.50 28.83
N TRP A 11 -6.15 -31.56 28.11
CA TRP A 11 -6.41 -30.89 26.83
C TRP A 11 -5.55 -31.32 25.64
N SER A 12 -6.19 -32.19 24.86
CA SER A 12 -5.98 -32.54 23.45
C SER A 12 -5.27 -31.49 22.60
N SER A 13 -4.22 -31.95 21.94
CA SER A 13 -3.37 -31.32 20.92
C SER A 13 -4.09 -30.74 19.69
N SER A 14 -5.42 -30.67 19.70
CA SER A 14 -6.28 -30.19 18.60
C SER A 14 -6.48 -28.67 18.58
N LEU A 15 -5.97 -27.93 19.57
CA LEU A 15 -6.10 -26.46 19.65
C LEU A 15 -4.92 -25.69 19.04
N MET A 16 -3.79 -26.34 18.74
CA MET A 16 -2.60 -25.69 18.17
C MET A 16 -2.58 -25.64 16.64
N ALA A 17 -3.43 -26.41 15.96
CA ALA A 17 -3.52 -26.41 14.50
C ALA A 17 -4.40 -25.27 13.93
N CYS A 18 -5.25 -24.64 14.75
CA CYS A 18 -6.16 -23.59 14.30
C CYS A 18 -5.58 -22.16 14.41
N LEU A 19 -4.41 -21.97 15.03
CA LEU A 19 -3.84 -20.63 15.25
C LEU A 19 -2.83 -20.17 14.18
N LEU A 20 -2.41 -21.04 13.26
CA LEU A 20 -1.40 -20.73 12.24
C LEU A 20 -1.97 -20.50 10.83
N LEU A 21 -3.29 -20.61 10.64
CA LEU A 21 -3.96 -20.39 9.35
C LEU A 21 -4.54 -18.97 9.15
N ALA A 22 -4.40 -18.08 10.13
CA ALA A 22 -5.02 -16.73 10.11
C ALA A 22 -4.03 -15.57 9.90
N LEU A 23 -2.84 -15.84 9.36
CA LEU A 23 -1.82 -14.82 9.06
C LEU A 23 -1.36 -14.87 7.60
N PHE A 24 -2.31 -15.08 6.68
CA PHE A 24 -2.09 -14.59 5.32
C PHE A 24 -2.62 -13.16 5.26
N PRO A 25 -1.78 -12.12 5.06
CA PRO A 25 -2.30 -10.86 4.58
C PRO A 25 -3.05 -11.20 3.29
N THR A 26 -4.36 -10.96 3.26
CA THR A 26 -5.18 -11.14 2.07
C THR A 26 -4.76 -10.08 1.07
N LEU A 27 -3.68 -10.36 0.33
CA LEU A 27 -3.36 -9.68 -0.90
C LEU A 27 -4.51 -10.04 -1.85
N LEU A 28 -5.39 -9.07 -2.12
CA LEU A 28 -6.21 -9.14 -3.32
C LEU A 28 -5.27 -9.43 -4.50
N PRO A 29 -5.70 -10.22 -5.51
CA PRO A 29 -4.87 -10.44 -6.68
C PRO A 29 -4.56 -9.08 -7.32
N ALA A 30 -3.33 -8.61 -7.10
CA ALA A 30 -2.83 -7.41 -7.73
C ALA A 30 -2.54 -7.74 -9.19
N VAL A 31 -3.04 -6.90 -10.08
CA VAL A 31 -2.68 -6.99 -11.50
C VAL A 31 -1.52 -6.02 -11.69
N GLU A 32 -0.34 -6.51 -11.34
CA GLU A 32 0.92 -5.75 -11.28
C GLU A 32 1.10 -4.87 -12.54
N VAL A 33 1.28 -3.57 -12.32
CA VAL A 33 1.81 -2.67 -13.35
C VAL A 33 3.27 -3.05 -13.51
N ARG A 34 3.72 -3.30 -14.74
CA ARG A 34 5.07 -3.80 -14.95
C ARG A 34 6.09 -2.81 -14.41
N ASN A 35 7.01 -3.32 -13.59
CA ASN A 35 8.06 -2.53 -12.95
C ASN A 35 7.48 -1.38 -12.08
N SER A 36 6.54 -1.72 -11.19
CA SER A 36 5.87 -0.76 -10.30
C SER A 36 6.81 -0.08 -9.31
N SER A 37 7.98 -0.67 -9.02
CA SER A 37 9.04 -0.17 -8.14
C SER A 37 10.14 0.61 -8.87
N PHE A 38 10.05 0.78 -10.19
CA PHE A 38 11.06 1.46 -11.04
C PHE A 38 12.46 0.82 -11.04
N ARG A 39 12.67 -0.31 -10.37
CA ARG A 39 13.98 -0.94 -10.20
C ARG A 39 14.29 -2.00 -11.24
N GLU A 40 13.28 -2.61 -11.83
CA GLU A 40 13.47 -3.77 -12.69
C GLU A 40 14.00 -3.39 -14.08
N ALA A 41 15.03 -4.11 -14.52
CA ALA A 41 15.53 -4.09 -15.89
C ALA A 41 14.78 -5.10 -16.80
N ARG A 42 13.44 -5.13 -16.74
CA ARG A 42 12.62 -6.07 -17.53
C ARG A 42 11.55 -5.35 -18.36
N GLY A 43 11.55 -5.63 -19.67
CA GLY A 43 10.62 -5.03 -20.64
C GLY A 43 11.32 -4.09 -21.60
N THR A 44 10.54 -3.32 -22.36
CA THR A 44 11.04 -2.35 -23.35
C THR A 44 11.49 -1.07 -22.66
N THR A 45 12.62 -0.52 -23.09
CA THR A 45 13.09 0.82 -22.71
C THR A 45 12.84 1.80 -23.85
N LEU A 46 12.88 3.09 -23.55
CA LEU A 46 12.95 4.11 -24.59
C LEU A 46 14.25 3.97 -25.38
N SER A 47 14.20 4.31 -26.67
CA SER A 47 15.36 4.48 -27.52
C SER A 47 16.03 5.85 -27.33
N ALA A 48 17.29 5.97 -27.75
CA ALA A 48 18.00 7.26 -27.73
C ALA A 48 17.30 8.31 -28.61
N GLU A 49 16.72 7.90 -29.73
CA GLU A 49 15.96 8.78 -30.63
C GLU A 49 14.70 9.33 -29.97
N GLU A 50 13.95 8.49 -29.25
CA GLU A 50 12.76 8.90 -28.50
C GLU A 50 13.12 9.91 -27.40
N VAL A 51 14.19 9.64 -26.63
CA VAL A 51 14.68 10.57 -25.60
C VAL A 51 15.14 11.89 -26.23
N ALA A 52 15.85 11.86 -27.36
CA ALA A 52 16.24 13.07 -28.08
C ALA A 52 15.01 13.86 -28.55
N ALA A 53 13.97 13.19 -29.05
CA ALA A 53 12.71 13.82 -29.44
C ALA A 53 11.94 14.41 -28.24
N MET A 54 12.00 13.77 -27.07
CA MET A 54 11.47 14.34 -25.82
C MET A 54 12.23 15.62 -25.44
N ARG A 55 13.57 15.59 -25.46
CA ARG A 55 14.42 16.76 -25.15
C ARG A 55 14.16 17.93 -26.10
N LYS A 56 13.96 17.67 -27.40
CA LYS A 56 13.51 18.69 -28.39
C LYS A 56 12.18 19.35 -28.03
N ARG A 57 11.27 18.64 -27.34
CA ARG A 57 10.00 19.17 -26.80
C ARG A 57 10.17 19.84 -25.42
N GLY A 58 11.40 20.08 -24.99
CA GLY A 58 11.73 20.75 -23.72
C GLY A 58 11.72 19.85 -22.50
N TRP A 59 11.80 18.52 -22.67
CA TRP A 59 11.97 17.62 -21.52
C TRP A 59 13.35 17.74 -20.89
N LYS A 60 13.39 17.67 -19.56
CA LYS A 60 14.58 17.39 -18.76
C LYS A 60 14.45 15.97 -18.22
N CYS A 61 15.15 15.02 -18.83
CA CYS A 61 15.02 13.59 -18.52
C CYS A 61 16.36 12.84 -18.65
N PRO A 62 16.50 11.68 -17.98
CA PRO A 62 17.69 10.82 -18.08
C PRO A 62 17.92 10.31 -19.50
N ASP A 63 19.11 9.76 -19.74
CA ASP A 63 19.40 9.05 -20.97
C ASP A 63 18.57 7.77 -21.07
N ALA A 64 18.35 7.30 -22.29
CA ALA A 64 17.50 6.13 -22.58
C ALA A 64 17.81 4.89 -21.73
N LYS A 65 19.09 4.63 -21.45
CA LYS A 65 19.56 3.50 -20.63
C LYS A 65 19.18 3.61 -19.14
N ASP A 66 18.91 4.81 -18.66
CA ASP A 66 18.60 5.11 -17.25
C ASP A 66 17.10 5.24 -17.02
N TRP A 67 16.28 5.02 -18.06
CA TRP A 67 14.84 4.94 -17.92
C TRP A 67 14.42 3.58 -17.37
N PRO A 68 13.48 3.54 -16.41
CA PRO A 68 12.93 2.27 -15.94
C PRO A 68 12.19 1.59 -17.08
N HIS A 69 12.39 0.28 -17.23
CA HIS A 69 11.74 -0.49 -18.27
C HIS A 69 10.23 -0.43 -18.12
N SER A 70 9.51 -0.48 -19.24
CA SER A 70 8.04 -0.41 -19.29
C SER A 70 7.43 0.94 -18.89
N TRP A 71 8.26 1.97 -18.70
CA TRP A 71 7.83 3.33 -18.45
C TRP A 71 8.24 4.26 -19.59
N GLY A 72 7.41 5.26 -19.86
CA GLY A 72 7.65 6.26 -20.89
C GLY A 72 6.97 7.58 -20.54
N GLY A 73 6.94 8.50 -21.51
CA GLY A 73 6.26 9.77 -21.31
C GLY A 73 5.92 10.49 -22.62
N GLN A 74 4.92 11.36 -22.54
CA GLN A 74 4.48 12.19 -23.67
C GLN A 74 4.14 13.61 -23.24
N GLY A 75 4.10 14.52 -24.21
CA GLY A 75 3.90 15.95 -24.00
C GLY A 75 5.20 16.74 -24.09
N SER A 76 5.27 17.86 -23.38
CA SER A 76 6.35 18.86 -23.48
C SER A 76 6.70 19.44 -22.10
N LYS A 77 7.89 20.04 -21.97
CA LYS A 77 8.31 20.79 -20.78
C LYS A 77 8.16 20.03 -19.45
N VAL A 78 8.43 18.72 -19.46
CA VAL A 78 8.40 17.87 -18.26
C VAL A 78 9.82 17.69 -17.73
N THR A 79 9.99 17.76 -16.42
CA THR A 79 11.19 17.31 -15.71
C THR A 79 10.87 15.98 -15.04
N VAL A 80 11.66 14.95 -15.34
CA VAL A 80 11.53 13.63 -14.72
C VAL A 80 12.90 13.12 -14.28
N GLU A 81 12.96 12.51 -13.12
CA GLU A 81 14.12 11.81 -12.59
C GLU A 81 13.68 10.45 -12.03
N PHE A 82 14.58 9.47 -12.03
CA PHE A 82 14.34 8.16 -11.40
C PHE A 82 15.43 7.86 -10.36
N PRO A 83 15.39 8.51 -9.17
CA PRO A 83 16.37 8.22 -8.13
C PRO A 83 16.27 6.76 -7.67
N LEU A 84 17.42 6.12 -7.42
CA LEU A 84 17.50 4.69 -7.08
C LEU A 84 17.35 4.37 -5.59
N SER A 85 17.13 5.38 -4.75
CA SER A 85 16.97 5.24 -3.30
C SER A 85 16.14 6.37 -2.72
N GLY A 86 15.46 6.14 -1.60
CA GLY A 86 14.58 7.11 -0.95
C GLY A 86 13.10 6.99 -1.34
N GLY A 87 12.77 6.01 -2.18
CA GLY A 87 11.42 5.52 -2.47
C GLY A 87 10.77 4.88 -1.25
N ARG A 88 9.58 4.32 -1.43
CA ARG A 88 8.91 3.55 -0.40
C ARG A 88 9.74 2.30 -0.09
N GLY A 89 9.95 2.02 1.20
CA GLY A 89 10.87 0.95 1.60
C GLY A 89 12.34 1.20 1.26
N ASN A 90 12.71 2.45 0.93
CA ASN A 90 14.03 2.85 0.43
C ASN A 90 14.37 2.32 -0.98
N ASP A 91 13.36 2.10 -1.82
CA ASP A 91 13.54 1.68 -3.21
C ASP A 91 13.79 2.87 -4.18
N ALA A 92 13.84 2.59 -5.48
CA ALA A 92 13.77 3.58 -6.54
C ALA A 92 12.37 4.23 -6.60
N PHE A 93 12.26 5.43 -7.20
CA PHE A 93 10.98 6.10 -7.38
C PHE A 93 11.02 7.06 -8.57
N CYS A 94 9.85 7.55 -9.00
CA CYS A 94 9.76 8.60 -10.01
C CYS A 94 9.59 9.97 -9.37
N ARG A 95 10.47 10.93 -9.69
CA ARG A 95 10.26 12.34 -9.40
C ARG A 95 9.76 13.05 -10.64
N LEU A 96 8.63 13.71 -10.53
CA LEU A 96 7.96 14.37 -11.64
C LEU A 96 7.71 15.84 -11.32
N SER A 97 8.02 16.73 -12.26
CA SER A 97 7.64 18.13 -12.22
C SER A 97 7.30 18.67 -13.60
N ALA A 98 6.14 19.30 -13.72
CA ALA A 98 5.60 19.87 -14.94
C ALA A 98 4.46 20.84 -14.59
N THR A 99 4.11 21.71 -15.53
CA THR A 99 2.97 22.63 -15.42
C THR A 99 1.87 22.19 -16.40
N ASN A 100 1.27 21.02 -16.15
CA ASN A 100 0.19 20.46 -16.98
C ASN A 100 0.55 20.29 -18.49
N SER A 101 1.83 20.09 -18.81
CA SER A 101 2.33 20.10 -20.21
C SER A 101 2.74 18.72 -20.75
N GLY A 102 2.79 17.70 -19.89
CA GLY A 102 3.07 16.31 -20.25
C GLY A 102 2.89 15.37 -19.06
N TYR A 103 3.18 14.09 -19.26
CA TYR A 103 2.94 13.03 -18.28
C TYR A 103 3.94 11.88 -18.44
N VAL A 104 4.05 11.07 -17.39
CA VAL A 104 4.74 9.77 -17.38
C VAL A 104 3.69 8.67 -17.35
N ASN A 105 3.92 7.56 -18.03
CA ASN A 105 3.01 6.42 -18.05
C ASN A 105 3.77 5.09 -17.92
N GLY A 106 3.14 4.12 -17.26
CA GLY A 106 3.67 2.77 -17.06
C GLY A 106 2.86 1.72 -17.84
N TYR A 107 3.47 0.60 -18.19
CA TYR A 107 2.79 -0.45 -18.96
C TYR A 107 1.87 -1.32 -18.08
N TRP A 108 0.64 -1.55 -18.55
CA TRP A 108 -0.31 -2.47 -17.92
C TRP A 108 -1.11 -3.25 -18.98
N GLY A 109 -1.77 -2.55 -19.91
CA GLY A 109 -2.24 -3.10 -21.19
C GLY A 109 -3.33 -4.19 -21.12
N LYS A 110 -4.00 -4.39 -19.98
CA LYS A 110 -5.02 -5.44 -19.82
C LYS A 110 -6.44 -4.91 -20.07
N ILE A 111 -7.37 -5.82 -20.37
CA ILE A 111 -8.80 -5.47 -20.50
C ILE A 111 -9.29 -4.96 -19.15
N PHE A 112 -9.94 -3.80 -19.17
CA PHE A 112 -10.43 -3.15 -17.97
C PHE A 112 -11.69 -3.84 -17.44
N LYS A 113 -11.73 -4.10 -16.13
CA LYS A 113 -12.89 -4.68 -15.46
C LYS A 113 -13.94 -3.61 -15.12
N PRO A 114 -15.18 -3.95 -14.73
CA PRO A 114 -16.22 -2.96 -14.43
C PRO A 114 -15.76 -1.86 -13.45
N SER A 115 -14.97 -2.25 -12.46
CA SER A 115 -14.23 -1.34 -11.58
C SER A 115 -12.87 -1.93 -11.21
N GLN A 116 -11.90 -1.05 -11.00
CA GLN A 116 -10.55 -1.37 -10.52
C GLN A 116 -10.00 -0.20 -9.71
N ILE A 117 -9.02 -0.46 -8.85
CA ILE A 117 -8.36 0.56 -8.05
C ILE A 117 -6.95 0.80 -8.56
N LEU A 118 -6.64 2.02 -9.01
CA LEU A 118 -5.25 2.46 -9.20
C LEU A 118 -4.72 2.90 -7.84
N THR A 119 -3.74 2.20 -7.29
CA THR A 119 -3.07 2.58 -6.04
C THR A 119 -1.64 3.01 -6.34
N PHE A 120 -1.17 4.00 -5.59
CA PHE A 120 0.19 4.51 -5.69
C PHE A 120 0.56 5.20 -4.39
N TRP A 121 1.86 5.38 -4.15
CA TRP A 121 2.38 6.18 -3.06
C TRP A 121 2.93 7.48 -3.62
N ALA A 122 2.73 8.58 -2.89
CA ALA A 122 3.26 9.86 -3.30
C ALA A 122 3.69 10.73 -2.13
N ARG A 123 4.63 11.63 -2.39
CA ARG A 123 5.07 12.71 -1.50
C ARG A 123 5.49 13.93 -2.32
N GLY A 124 5.82 15.02 -1.64
CA GLY A 124 6.27 16.27 -2.25
C GLY A 124 5.28 17.40 -2.02
N LYS A 125 5.29 18.39 -2.93
CA LYS A 125 4.45 19.58 -2.84
C LYS A 125 3.94 19.95 -4.23
N GLY A 126 2.64 19.81 -4.45
CA GLY A 126 2.04 20.07 -5.75
C GLY A 126 0.62 19.51 -5.91
N THR A 127 0.18 19.42 -7.16
CA THR A 127 -1.06 18.73 -7.53
C THR A 127 -0.74 17.66 -8.55
N LEU A 128 -1.11 16.43 -8.24
CA LEU A 128 -0.93 15.27 -9.09
C LEU A 128 -2.27 14.86 -9.68
N ARG A 129 -2.28 14.65 -10.99
CA ARG A 129 -3.33 13.96 -11.73
C ARG A 129 -2.87 12.53 -11.99
N ALA A 130 -3.61 11.56 -11.48
CA ALA A 130 -3.40 10.14 -11.70
C ALA A 130 -4.61 9.54 -12.42
N GLY A 131 -4.39 8.70 -13.42
CA GLY A 131 -5.47 8.09 -14.18
C GLY A 131 -4.97 7.06 -15.18
N LEU A 132 -5.68 6.92 -16.29
CA LEU A 132 -5.30 6.04 -17.39
C LEU A 132 -5.11 6.83 -18.67
N MET A 133 -4.00 6.58 -19.35
CA MET A 133 -3.96 6.71 -20.81
C MET A 133 -4.83 5.59 -21.39
N ALA A 134 -6.11 5.93 -21.64
CA ALA A 134 -7.15 4.97 -21.98
C ALA A 134 -7.28 4.80 -23.50
N TYR A 135 -7.38 3.54 -23.93
CA TYR A 135 -7.67 3.16 -25.31
C TYR A 135 -9.03 2.48 -25.36
N LYS A 136 -9.94 3.03 -26.16
CA LYS A 136 -11.21 2.37 -26.45
C LYS A 136 -10.92 1.16 -27.33
N LEU A 137 -11.54 0.03 -27.02
CA LEU A 137 -11.47 -1.18 -27.83
C LEU A 137 -12.77 -1.35 -28.64
N SER A 138 -12.67 -2.01 -29.79
CA SER A 138 -13.82 -2.63 -30.43
C SER A 138 -14.40 -3.73 -29.53
N ASP A 139 -15.68 -4.09 -29.73
CA ASP A 139 -16.37 -5.09 -28.91
C ASP A 139 -15.69 -6.47 -28.96
N ASP A 140 -15.01 -6.80 -30.06
CA ASP A 140 -14.21 -8.02 -30.23
C ASP A 140 -12.77 -7.90 -29.68
N HIS A 141 -12.43 -6.75 -29.10
CA HIS A 141 -11.10 -6.39 -28.57
C HIS A 141 -9.94 -6.43 -29.57
N LYS A 142 -10.21 -6.47 -30.89
CA LYS A 142 -9.15 -6.57 -31.92
C LYS A 142 -8.60 -5.23 -32.39
N ARG A 143 -9.31 -4.13 -32.15
CA ARG A 143 -8.94 -2.79 -32.66
C ARG A 143 -8.98 -1.75 -31.56
N ILE A 144 -7.98 -0.88 -31.56
CA ILE A 144 -8.04 0.38 -30.81
C ILE A 144 -8.87 1.37 -31.61
N LEU A 145 -9.90 1.92 -30.98
CA LEU A 145 -10.80 2.92 -31.54
C LEU A 145 -10.49 4.31 -30.96
N PRO A 146 -10.82 5.39 -31.69
CA PRO A 146 -10.70 6.74 -31.16
C PRO A 146 -11.66 6.97 -29.98
N GLY A 147 -11.31 7.92 -29.11
CA GLY A 147 -12.21 8.41 -28.05
C GLY A 147 -12.14 7.69 -26.71
N GLY A 148 -11.15 6.80 -26.50
CA GLY A 148 -10.87 6.23 -25.18
C GLY A 148 -10.56 7.32 -24.15
N ARG A 149 -11.36 7.38 -23.09
CA ARG A 149 -11.25 8.36 -22.00
C ARG A 149 -11.69 7.75 -20.67
N MET A 150 -10.92 8.04 -19.63
CA MET A 150 -11.27 7.74 -18.24
C MET A 150 -11.12 9.05 -17.45
N PRO A 151 -12.04 9.37 -16.53
CA PRO A 151 -11.79 10.45 -15.56
C PRO A 151 -10.45 10.24 -14.83
N ALA A 152 -9.88 11.30 -14.30
CA ALA A 152 -8.65 11.21 -13.51
C ALA A 152 -8.93 11.58 -12.05
N LEU A 153 -8.13 11.03 -11.15
CA LEU A 153 -8.02 11.51 -9.79
C LEU A 153 -7.05 12.70 -9.76
N GLU A 154 -7.50 13.85 -9.28
CA GLU A 154 -6.63 14.98 -8.96
C GLU A 154 -6.53 15.14 -7.45
N VAL A 155 -5.29 15.12 -6.94
CA VAL A 155 -5.01 15.25 -5.50
C VAL A 155 -3.95 16.31 -5.25
N VAL A 156 -4.19 17.12 -4.21
CA VAL A 156 -3.18 18.03 -3.68
C VAL A 156 -2.29 17.25 -2.74
N ILE A 157 -0.99 17.25 -3.01
CA ILE A 157 0.01 16.56 -2.19
C ILE A 157 0.85 17.63 -1.52
N ASN A 158 0.97 17.53 -0.19
CA ASN A 158 1.80 18.38 0.63
C ASN A 158 2.32 17.58 1.82
N SER A 159 3.24 16.66 1.53
CA SER A 159 3.77 15.72 2.51
C SER A 159 5.25 15.48 2.26
N LYS A 160 6.04 15.42 3.33
CA LYS A 160 7.42 14.89 3.26
C LYS A 160 7.44 13.36 3.40
N GLU A 161 6.38 12.80 3.98
CA GLU A 161 6.18 11.36 4.14
C GLU A 161 5.51 10.75 2.91
N TRP A 162 5.83 9.49 2.61
CA TRP A 162 5.11 8.70 1.61
C TRP A 162 3.68 8.43 2.10
N VAL A 163 2.69 8.84 1.30
CA VAL A 163 1.27 8.65 1.57
C VAL A 163 0.65 7.82 0.46
N ARG A 164 -0.19 6.84 0.83
CA ARG A 164 -0.92 6.01 -0.13
C ARG A 164 -2.12 6.77 -0.65
N TYR A 165 -2.27 6.77 -1.97
CA TYR A 165 -3.46 7.17 -2.67
C TYR A 165 -4.07 5.97 -3.40
N ARG A 166 -5.38 5.97 -3.51
CA ARG A 166 -6.17 5.00 -4.28
C ARG A 166 -7.19 5.76 -5.10
N TYR A 167 -7.33 5.40 -6.36
CA TYR A 167 -8.31 5.95 -7.28
C TYR A 167 -9.28 4.85 -7.71
N LEU A 168 -10.57 5.02 -7.42
CA LEU A 168 -11.62 4.16 -7.96
C LEU A 168 -11.88 4.53 -9.43
N MET A 169 -11.41 3.66 -10.32
CA MET A 169 -11.70 3.75 -11.74
C MET A 169 -12.94 2.92 -12.06
N ARG A 170 -13.89 3.51 -12.80
CA ARG A 170 -15.11 2.84 -13.24
C ARG A 170 -15.14 2.76 -14.75
N LYS A 171 -15.39 1.57 -15.28
CA LYS A 171 -15.46 1.37 -16.72
C LYS A 171 -16.60 2.24 -17.30
N PRO A 172 -16.35 3.07 -18.33
CA PRO A 172 -17.40 3.67 -19.14
C PRO A 172 -18.21 2.59 -19.85
N SER A 173 -19.21 3.00 -20.63
CA SER A 173 -20.12 2.11 -21.36
C SER A 173 -19.49 1.36 -22.54
N TYR A 174 -18.15 1.36 -22.66
CA TYR A 174 -17.42 0.72 -23.74
C TYR A 174 -16.19 -0.02 -23.21
N GLU A 175 -15.71 -1.00 -23.99
CA GLU A 175 -14.51 -1.76 -23.66
C GLU A 175 -13.26 -0.91 -23.78
N LEU A 176 -12.33 -1.08 -22.83
CA LEU A 176 -11.10 -0.31 -22.81
C LEU A 176 -9.92 -1.10 -22.24
N THR A 177 -8.73 -0.63 -22.61
CA THR A 177 -7.45 -0.97 -21.98
C THR A 177 -6.70 0.33 -21.69
N GLY A 178 -5.57 0.26 -21.00
CA GLY A 178 -4.78 1.46 -20.77
C GLY A 178 -3.46 1.25 -20.07
N HIS A 179 -2.83 2.39 -19.79
CA HIS A 179 -1.58 2.52 -19.07
C HIS A 179 -1.79 3.51 -17.93
N PRO A 180 -1.39 3.20 -16.67
CA PRO A 180 -1.39 4.20 -15.61
C PRO A 180 -0.62 5.44 -16.06
N LEU A 181 -1.22 6.61 -15.82
CA LEU A 181 -0.72 7.91 -16.23
C LEU A 181 -0.60 8.81 -15.00
N PHE A 182 0.53 9.50 -14.90
CA PHE A 182 0.84 10.46 -13.85
C PHE A 182 1.28 11.78 -14.46
N GLN A 183 0.61 12.85 -14.06
CA GLN A 183 0.85 14.20 -14.53
C GLN A 183 0.86 15.15 -13.35
N THR A 184 1.90 15.96 -13.19
CA THR A 184 1.85 17.09 -12.26
C THR A 184 1.22 18.30 -12.93
N LEU A 185 0.20 18.87 -12.29
CA LEU A 185 -0.44 20.11 -12.73
C LEU A 185 0.35 21.33 -12.22
N LYS A 186 0.94 21.19 -11.03
CA LYS A 186 1.86 22.16 -10.42
C LYS A 186 2.79 21.46 -9.42
N GLY A 187 3.96 22.04 -9.22
CA GLY A 187 4.91 21.60 -8.19
C GLY A 187 5.74 20.39 -8.60
N THR A 188 6.29 19.72 -7.60
CA THR A 188 7.16 18.55 -7.77
C THR A 188 6.67 17.45 -6.85
N ILE A 189 6.39 16.30 -7.43
CA ILE A 189 5.81 15.14 -6.76
C ILE A 189 6.71 13.94 -7.03
N ASP A 190 7.04 13.23 -5.96
CA ASP A 190 7.63 11.90 -6.04
C ASP A 190 6.49 10.88 -5.97
N PHE A 191 6.49 9.85 -6.82
CA PHE A 191 5.55 8.73 -6.75
C PHE A 191 6.24 7.37 -6.89
N ASP A 192 5.63 6.35 -6.29
CA ASP A 192 6.18 5.00 -6.16
C ASP A 192 5.08 3.93 -5.99
N ASP A 193 5.43 2.64 -6.08
CA ASP A 193 4.59 1.47 -5.80
C ASP A 193 3.21 1.55 -6.49
N VAL A 194 3.23 1.65 -7.82
CA VAL A 194 2.01 1.80 -8.63
C VAL A 194 1.40 0.45 -8.98
N ASP A 195 0.15 0.23 -8.61
CA ASP A 195 -0.58 -1.00 -8.94
C ASP A 195 -2.01 -0.73 -9.40
N ILE A 196 -2.55 -1.63 -10.22
CA ILE A 196 -3.97 -1.69 -10.54
C ILE A 196 -4.54 -2.96 -9.93
N LEU A 197 -5.44 -2.79 -8.97
CA LEU A 197 -6.05 -3.88 -8.22
C LEU A 197 -7.44 -4.17 -8.77
N ASP A 198 -7.78 -5.45 -8.82
CA ASP A 198 -9.18 -5.85 -8.90
C ASP A 198 -9.93 -5.33 -7.67
N SER A 199 -11.18 -4.92 -7.86
CA SER A 199 -12.03 -4.48 -6.76
C SER A 199 -13.27 -5.34 -6.61
N ASP A 200 -13.71 -5.46 -5.36
CA ASP A 200 -15.05 -5.94 -5.03
C ASP A 200 -15.95 -4.73 -4.68
N PRO A 201 -17.29 -4.91 -4.64
CA PRO A 201 -18.21 -3.80 -4.37
C PRO A 201 -17.97 -3.09 -3.02
N ALA A 202 -17.40 -3.76 -2.01
CA ALA A 202 -17.09 -3.12 -0.74
C ALA A 202 -15.84 -2.25 -0.84
N LEU A 203 -14.80 -2.73 -1.54
CA LEU A 203 -13.62 -1.91 -1.81
C LEU A 203 -13.98 -0.68 -2.66
N ASP A 204 -14.86 -0.83 -3.64
CA ASP A 204 -15.38 0.30 -4.41
C ASP A 204 -16.05 1.33 -3.49
N ALA A 205 -16.88 0.90 -2.54
CA ALA A 205 -17.52 1.81 -1.60
C ALA A 205 -16.52 2.52 -0.68
N ILE A 206 -15.47 1.82 -0.23
CA ILE A 206 -14.39 2.36 0.61
C ILE A 206 -13.58 3.39 -0.15
N VAL A 207 -13.07 3.06 -1.34
CA VAL A 207 -12.22 3.95 -2.14
C VAL A 207 -13.03 5.12 -2.72
N ALA A 208 -14.31 4.92 -3.07
CA ALA A 208 -15.19 6.03 -3.45
C ALA A 208 -15.33 7.05 -2.31
N GLU A 209 -15.44 6.58 -1.05
CA GLU A 209 -15.45 7.50 0.10
C GLU A 209 -14.09 8.18 0.27
N GLU A 210 -12.99 7.45 0.08
CA GLU A 210 -11.64 8.01 0.16
C GLU A 210 -11.41 9.13 -0.86
N ASN A 211 -11.80 8.91 -2.13
CA ASN A 211 -11.73 9.90 -3.19
C ASN A 211 -12.52 11.18 -2.86
N ARG A 212 -13.63 11.07 -2.11
CA ARG A 212 -14.40 12.24 -1.68
C ARG A 212 -13.76 13.00 -0.52
N LEU A 213 -12.86 12.38 0.24
CA LEU A 213 -12.26 12.96 1.45
C LEU A 213 -10.88 13.58 1.23
N TYR A 214 -10.16 13.19 0.17
CA TYR A 214 -8.86 13.79 -0.17
C TYR A 214 -8.94 15.32 -0.24
N GLY A 215 -7.91 15.98 0.31
CA GLY A 215 -7.80 17.44 0.30
C GLY A 215 -8.77 18.18 1.23
N LYS A 216 -9.63 17.47 1.96
CA LYS A 216 -10.55 18.06 2.95
C LYS A 216 -10.00 18.02 4.38
N ASN A 217 -8.73 17.65 4.55
CA ASN A 217 -8.10 17.38 5.83
C ASN A 217 -8.88 16.36 6.69
N ALA A 218 -9.69 15.50 6.08
CA ALA A 218 -10.47 14.48 6.80
C ALA A 218 -9.76 13.13 6.88
N LEU A 219 -8.60 13.02 6.23
CA LEU A 219 -7.69 11.89 6.25
C LEU A 219 -6.31 12.35 6.74
N VAL A 220 -5.50 11.42 7.23
CA VAL A 220 -4.09 11.65 7.52
C VAL A 220 -3.32 11.62 6.21
N GLU A 221 -2.99 12.79 5.67
CA GLU A 221 -2.35 12.97 4.35
C GLU A 221 -0.92 13.54 4.44
N SER A 222 -0.35 13.66 5.64
CA SER A 222 0.98 14.27 5.85
C SER A 222 1.86 13.56 6.88
N LEU A 223 1.36 12.49 7.49
CA LEU A 223 2.06 11.75 8.54
C LEU A 223 2.12 10.27 8.17
N LYS A 224 3.24 9.63 8.51
CA LYS A 224 3.38 8.17 8.43
C LYS A 224 2.59 7.47 9.53
N ARG A 225 2.59 8.06 10.74
CA ARG A 225 1.94 7.52 11.94
C ARG A 225 1.33 8.62 12.77
N VAL A 226 0.33 8.26 13.55
CA VAL A 226 -0.32 9.15 14.50
C VAL A 226 -0.34 8.52 15.89
N VAL A 227 -0.37 9.35 16.92
CA VAL A 227 -0.47 8.90 18.31
C VAL A 227 -1.87 8.34 18.58
N SER A 228 -1.94 7.27 19.37
CA SER A 228 -3.20 6.73 19.90
C SER A 228 -3.62 7.53 21.15
N ASP A 229 -4.03 8.77 20.92
CA ASP A 229 -4.49 9.71 21.94
C ASP A 229 -6.02 9.65 22.13
N ALA A 230 -6.58 10.61 22.88
CA ALA A 230 -8.02 10.70 23.13
C ALA A 230 -8.83 10.88 21.83
N THR A 231 -8.28 11.57 20.83
CA THR A 231 -8.95 11.73 19.52
C THR A 231 -9.01 10.40 18.78
N PHE A 232 -7.92 9.61 18.79
CA PHE A 232 -7.98 8.24 18.25
C PHE A 232 -9.00 7.37 19.01
N ALA A 233 -9.03 7.44 20.34
CA ALA A 233 -9.96 6.64 21.15
C ALA A 233 -11.44 6.94 20.83
N ASP A 234 -11.81 8.22 20.66
CA ASP A 234 -13.15 8.64 20.23
C ASP A 234 -13.49 8.10 18.83
N ARG A 235 -12.56 8.22 17.87
CA ARG A 235 -12.75 7.66 16.53
C ARG A 235 -12.89 6.15 16.53
N LEU A 236 -12.13 5.45 17.37
CA LEU A 236 -12.25 4.01 17.52
C LEU A 236 -13.62 3.61 18.11
N GLN A 237 -14.16 4.39 19.04
CA GLN A 237 -15.50 4.19 19.56
C GLN A 237 -16.57 4.38 18.48
N GLN A 238 -16.44 5.42 17.65
CA GLN A 238 -17.32 5.68 16.50
C GLN A 238 -17.26 4.53 15.49
N TYR A 239 -16.06 4.03 15.19
CA TYR A 239 -15.85 2.87 14.33
C TYR A 239 -16.56 1.63 14.88
N ARG A 240 -16.36 1.30 16.15
CA ARG A 240 -17.04 0.17 16.81
C ARG A 240 -18.56 0.30 16.78
N ALA A 241 -19.08 1.51 16.97
CA ALA A 241 -20.51 1.77 16.87
C ALA A 241 -21.04 1.58 15.44
N ALA A 242 -20.28 1.99 14.43
CA ALA A 242 -20.62 1.78 13.02
C ALA A 242 -20.58 0.30 12.62
N VAL A 243 -19.60 -0.47 13.11
CA VAL A 243 -19.53 -1.93 12.93
C VAL A 243 -20.77 -2.61 13.52
N ARG A 244 -21.17 -2.26 14.75
CA ARG A 244 -22.41 -2.79 15.36
C ARG A 244 -23.66 -2.41 14.58
N ALA A 245 -23.77 -1.15 14.16
CA ALA A 245 -24.91 -0.67 13.39
C ALA A 245 -25.04 -1.37 12.04
N PHE A 246 -23.91 -1.60 11.36
CA PHE A 246 -23.87 -2.39 10.14
C PHE A 246 -24.32 -3.82 10.38
N ALA A 247 -23.78 -4.50 11.42
CA ALA A 247 -24.18 -5.87 11.76
C ALA A 247 -25.70 -6.00 12.00
N SER A 248 -26.31 -5.03 12.68
CA SER A 248 -27.76 -5.00 12.90
C SER A 248 -28.60 -4.71 11.65
N ALA A 249 -27.97 -4.28 10.55
CA ALA A 249 -28.65 -3.90 9.30
C ALA A 249 -28.34 -4.84 8.13
N GLU A 250 -27.55 -5.90 8.32
CA GLU A 250 -27.03 -6.73 7.23
C GLU A 250 -28.11 -7.35 6.35
N GLU A 251 -29.26 -7.72 6.91
CA GLU A 251 -30.40 -8.29 6.15
C GLU A 251 -30.94 -7.33 5.08
N ARG A 252 -30.71 -6.01 5.24
CA ARG A 252 -31.14 -4.97 4.31
C ARG A 252 -30.04 -4.55 3.34
N VAL A 253 -28.83 -5.07 3.50
CA VAL A 253 -27.67 -4.76 2.66
C VAL A 253 -27.45 -5.89 1.66
N SER A 254 -27.10 -5.54 0.42
CA SER A 254 -26.79 -6.53 -0.62
C SER A 254 -25.71 -7.52 -0.14
N ALA A 255 -25.94 -8.82 -0.36
CA ALA A 255 -25.01 -9.88 0.00
C ALA A 255 -23.62 -9.69 -0.63
N HIS A 256 -23.55 -9.05 -1.81
CA HIS A 256 -22.30 -8.70 -2.51
C HIS A 256 -21.46 -7.65 -1.76
N LEU A 257 -22.07 -6.89 -0.85
CA LEU A 257 -21.37 -5.95 0.04
C LEU A 257 -21.09 -6.58 1.41
N VAL A 258 -22.03 -7.37 1.96
CA VAL A 258 -21.93 -7.88 3.33
C VAL A 258 -20.67 -8.73 3.55
N LYS A 259 -20.49 -9.77 2.72
CA LYS A 259 -19.37 -10.72 2.90
C LYS A 259 -18.01 -10.02 2.75
N PRO A 260 -17.75 -9.22 1.68
CA PRO A 260 -16.50 -8.48 1.58
C PRO A 260 -16.29 -7.48 2.72
N MET A 261 -17.33 -6.75 3.14
CA MET A 261 -17.21 -5.75 4.20
C MET A 261 -16.78 -6.37 5.54
N ARG A 262 -17.34 -7.52 5.91
CA ARG A 262 -16.89 -8.28 7.10
C ARG A 262 -15.41 -8.63 7.04
N ARG A 263 -14.88 -9.00 5.87
CA ARG A 263 -13.44 -9.27 5.69
C ARG A 263 -12.61 -8.01 5.93
N TYR A 264 -13.00 -6.87 5.37
CA TYR A 264 -12.27 -5.61 5.57
C TYR A 264 -12.30 -5.16 7.04
N ILE A 265 -13.44 -5.29 7.73
CA ILE A 265 -13.56 -5.04 9.18
C ILE A 265 -12.58 -5.94 9.95
N ALA A 266 -12.63 -7.25 9.71
CA ALA A 266 -11.78 -8.23 10.40
C ALA A 266 -10.29 -7.96 10.13
N SER A 267 -9.92 -7.59 8.90
CA SER A 267 -8.54 -7.29 8.52
C SER A 267 -7.98 -6.05 9.23
N LEU A 268 -8.84 -5.06 9.54
CA LEU A 268 -8.42 -3.83 10.18
C LEU A 268 -8.26 -3.97 11.69
N GLY A 269 -9.10 -4.82 12.32
CA GLY A 269 -9.18 -4.99 13.78
C GLY A 269 -7.83 -5.08 14.49
N PRO A 270 -6.89 -5.98 14.08
CA PRO A 270 -5.59 -6.10 14.72
C PRO A 270 -4.76 -4.81 14.76
N TYR A 271 -4.96 -3.90 13.80
CA TYR A 271 -4.15 -2.68 13.67
C TYR A 271 -4.70 -1.48 14.44
N VAL A 272 -5.98 -1.50 14.81
CA VAL A 272 -6.64 -0.36 15.48
C VAL A 272 -7.21 -0.73 16.86
N GLU A 273 -7.43 -2.01 17.15
CA GLU A 273 -8.03 -2.46 18.41
C GLU A 273 -7.06 -3.12 19.38
N SER A 274 -5.81 -3.34 18.97
CA SER A 274 -4.79 -3.98 19.81
C SER A 274 -4.60 -3.25 21.14
N LYS A 275 -4.59 -4.01 22.25
CA LYS A 275 -4.39 -3.45 23.59
C LYS A 275 -3.01 -2.81 23.71
N GLY A 276 -2.94 -1.65 24.39
CA GLY A 276 -1.68 -0.94 24.65
C GLY A 276 -1.08 -0.22 23.44
N LEU A 277 -1.83 -0.12 22.33
CA LEU A 277 -1.39 0.56 21.13
C LEU A 277 -1.04 2.02 21.42
N LYS A 278 0.19 2.42 21.07
CA LYS A 278 0.69 3.80 21.29
C LYS A 278 0.64 4.65 20.02
N THR A 279 0.73 4.02 18.86
CA THR A 279 0.76 4.69 17.56
C THR A 279 0.15 3.82 16.48
N VAL A 280 -0.56 4.43 15.54
CA VAL A 280 -1.24 3.78 14.42
C VAL A 280 -0.59 4.24 13.11
N GLN A 281 -0.44 3.35 12.12
CA GLN A 281 -0.06 3.78 10.76
C GLN A 281 -1.18 4.63 10.14
N SER A 282 -0.84 5.69 9.41
CA SER A 282 -1.83 6.56 8.78
C SER A 282 -2.77 5.81 7.84
N THR A 283 -2.27 4.78 7.13
CA THR A 283 -3.11 3.91 6.30
C THR A 283 -4.22 3.22 7.10
N HIS A 284 -3.91 2.59 8.24
CA HIS A 284 -4.91 1.91 9.07
C HIS A 284 -5.86 2.90 9.75
N TYR A 285 -5.36 4.07 10.17
CA TYR A 285 -6.22 5.13 10.71
C TYR A 285 -7.21 5.61 9.64
N ASN A 286 -6.74 5.86 8.41
CA ASN A 286 -7.60 6.28 7.30
C ASN A 286 -8.63 5.21 6.97
N GLU A 287 -8.25 3.92 6.90
CA GLU A 287 -9.21 2.82 6.70
C GLU A 287 -10.29 2.79 7.80
N MET A 288 -9.93 3.06 9.06
CA MET A 288 -10.88 3.16 10.15
C MET A 288 -11.90 4.29 9.93
N ILE A 289 -11.43 5.48 9.52
CA ILE A 289 -12.32 6.61 9.19
C ILE A 289 -13.26 6.24 8.03
N LEU A 290 -12.70 5.67 6.96
CA LEU A 290 -13.43 5.31 5.75
C LEU A 290 -14.51 4.27 6.04
N LEU A 291 -14.14 3.17 6.71
CA LEU A 291 -15.08 2.13 7.11
C LEU A 291 -16.16 2.69 8.02
N THR A 292 -15.83 3.52 9.01
CA THR A 292 -16.85 4.13 9.89
C THR A 292 -17.94 4.83 9.08
N ARG A 293 -17.55 5.61 8.07
CA ARG A 293 -18.48 6.35 7.22
C ARG A 293 -19.28 5.43 6.30
N VAL A 294 -18.62 4.49 5.64
CA VAL A 294 -19.28 3.53 4.74
C VAL A 294 -20.26 2.64 5.49
N LEU A 295 -19.88 2.11 6.65
CA LEU A 295 -20.72 1.24 7.48
C LEU A 295 -21.96 1.96 8.00
N ASN A 296 -21.82 3.22 8.45
CA ASN A 296 -22.97 4.03 8.84
C ASN A 296 -23.92 4.23 7.66
N ARG A 297 -23.42 4.54 6.45
CA ARG A 297 -24.25 4.68 5.25
C ARG A 297 -25.00 3.39 4.92
N LEU A 298 -24.32 2.24 4.96
CA LEU A 298 -24.92 0.94 4.71
C LEU A 298 -25.97 0.57 5.77
N ALA A 299 -25.80 1.03 7.01
CA ALA A 299 -26.79 0.91 8.08
C ALA A 299 -27.94 1.93 8.00
N GLY A 300 -28.04 2.71 6.90
CA GLY A 300 -29.07 3.74 6.72
C GLY A 300 -28.90 4.98 7.60
N LYS A 301 -27.74 5.14 8.25
CA LYS A 301 -27.46 6.31 9.09
C LYS A 301 -26.95 7.48 8.25
N PRO A 302 -27.30 8.73 8.62
CA PRO A 302 -26.74 9.90 7.97
C PRO A 302 -25.22 9.94 8.19
N VAL A 303 -24.49 10.25 7.13
CA VAL A 303 -23.04 10.48 7.20
C VAL A 303 -22.82 11.96 6.94
N GLY A 304 -22.46 12.70 7.98
CA GLY A 304 -22.22 14.15 7.89
C GLY A 304 -21.04 14.51 6.98
N SER A 305 -20.84 15.81 6.81
CA SER A 305 -19.71 16.38 6.07
C SER A 305 -18.36 15.86 6.56
N ALA A 306 -17.34 15.99 5.72
CA ALA A 306 -15.96 15.71 6.08
C ALA A 306 -15.55 16.63 7.25
N ILE A 307 -15.17 16.04 8.39
CA ILE A 307 -14.72 16.79 9.56
C ILE A 307 -13.20 16.84 9.51
N ALA A 308 -12.63 18.05 9.58
CA ALA A 308 -11.19 18.23 9.62
C ALA A 308 -10.57 17.46 10.81
N LEU A 309 -9.52 16.72 10.52
CA LEU A 309 -8.83 15.84 11.43
C LEU A 309 -7.78 16.63 12.21
N LYS A 310 -7.88 16.61 13.54
CA LYS A 310 -6.78 17.01 14.42
C LYS A 310 -6.03 15.74 14.80
N THR A 311 -4.77 15.61 14.37
CA THR A 311 -3.91 14.48 14.75
C THR A 311 -2.64 14.98 15.40
N THR A 312 -2.20 14.21 16.40
CA THR A 312 -0.91 14.43 17.05
C THR A 312 0.16 13.63 16.31
N SER A 313 1.19 14.32 15.82
CA SER A 313 2.35 13.67 15.22
C SER A 313 3.15 12.90 16.27
N VAL A 314 3.76 11.78 15.86
CA VAL A 314 4.69 11.06 16.72
C VAL A 314 5.97 11.88 16.84
N LYS A 315 6.43 12.15 18.07
CA LYS A 315 7.76 12.75 18.26
C LYS A 315 8.81 11.82 17.66
N ASN A 316 9.60 12.34 16.71
CA ASN A 316 10.70 11.59 16.12
C ASN A 316 11.85 11.56 17.13
N ASN A 317 12.00 10.43 17.83
CA ASN A 317 13.06 10.24 18.81
C ASN A 317 14.39 9.77 18.16
N GLY A 318 14.56 9.97 16.84
CA GLY A 318 15.76 9.58 16.08
C GLY A 318 15.99 8.08 15.86
N LYS A 319 15.19 7.18 16.47
CA LYS A 319 15.35 5.72 16.32
C LYS A 319 14.45 5.17 15.20
N PRO A 320 15.00 4.45 14.20
CA PRO A 320 14.20 3.83 13.15
C PRO A 320 13.26 2.77 13.73
N TYR A 321 11.97 2.89 13.42
CA TYR A 321 10.95 1.94 13.84
C TYR A 321 10.76 0.84 12.79
N PHE A 322 10.98 -0.40 13.20
CA PHE A 322 10.70 -1.59 12.41
C PHE A 322 9.49 -2.31 13.00
N PRO A 323 8.36 -2.43 12.28
CA PRO A 323 7.22 -3.23 12.73
C PRO A 323 7.68 -4.65 13.08
N GLY A 324 7.36 -5.13 14.28
CA GLY A 324 7.78 -6.47 14.75
C GLY A 324 9.14 -6.52 15.46
N LYS A 325 9.98 -5.49 15.37
CA LYS A 325 11.22 -5.40 16.14
C LYS A 325 10.90 -5.17 17.61
N ARG A 326 11.18 -6.17 18.44
CA ARG A 326 11.18 -6.06 19.90
C ARG A 326 12.60 -5.72 20.34
N ASP A 327 12.73 -4.80 21.28
CA ASP A 327 14.03 -4.58 21.92
C ASP A 327 14.45 -5.89 22.62
N PRO A 328 15.74 -6.28 22.55
CA PRO A 328 16.22 -7.48 23.22
C PRO A 328 15.92 -7.39 24.70
N ARG A 329 15.32 -8.44 25.27
CA ARG A 329 15.11 -8.51 26.72
C ARG A 329 16.39 -9.05 27.36
N PRO A 330 16.84 -8.49 28.50
CA PRO A 330 17.95 -9.07 29.25
C PRO A 330 17.64 -10.55 29.53
N SER A 331 18.64 -11.43 29.40
CA SER A 331 18.52 -12.89 29.63
C SER A 331 17.63 -13.68 28.66
N GLN A 332 17.25 -13.12 27.50
CA GLN A 332 16.57 -13.87 26.44
C GLN A 332 17.33 -13.79 25.11
N VAL A 333 17.53 -14.95 24.46
CA VAL A 333 18.01 -15.01 23.08
C VAL A 333 16.93 -14.39 22.19
N THR A 334 17.27 -13.27 21.56
CA THR A 334 16.39 -12.59 20.61
C THR A 334 16.97 -12.79 19.21
N ILE A 335 16.22 -13.47 18.34
CA ILE A 335 16.60 -13.62 16.93
C ILE A 335 16.34 -12.27 16.27
N THR A 336 17.41 -11.61 15.82
CA THR A 336 17.35 -10.25 15.29
C THR A 336 17.24 -10.20 13.78
N ASP A 337 17.65 -11.27 13.11
CA ASP A 337 17.60 -11.43 11.67
C ASP A 337 17.43 -12.92 11.32
N VAL A 338 16.57 -13.21 10.35
CA VAL A 338 16.41 -14.55 9.77
C VAL A 338 16.44 -14.36 8.27
N ARG A 339 17.49 -14.86 7.63
CA ARG A 339 17.64 -14.81 6.17
C ARG A 339 17.55 -16.23 5.63
N SER A 340 16.58 -16.43 4.74
CA SER A 340 16.49 -17.63 3.91
C SER A 340 16.96 -17.28 2.51
N ASN A 341 17.86 -18.10 1.94
CA ASN A 341 18.30 -17.95 0.55
C ASN A 341 17.22 -18.39 -0.45
N LYS A 342 16.25 -19.23 -0.04
CA LYS A 342 15.17 -19.71 -0.92
C LYS A 342 13.94 -18.82 -0.85
N LEU A 343 13.86 -17.86 -1.78
CA LEU A 343 12.63 -17.11 -2.08
C LEU A 343 11.87 -17.67 -3.31
N ARG A 344 12.47 -18.60 -4.07
CA ARG A 344 11.82 -19.34 -5.19
C ARG A 344 12.34 -20.78 -5.30
N TYR A 345 11.50 -21.68 -5.82
CA TYR A 345 11.88 -23.06 -6.17
C TYR A 345 12.91 -23.03 -7.31
N ASN A 346 14.19 -23.17 -6.95
CA ASN A 346 15.23 -23.67 -7.84
C ASN A 346 15.64 -25.05 -7.29
N GLU A 347 15.44 -26.11 -8.07
CA GLU A 347 15.55 -27.50 -7.61
C GLU A 347 16.99 -27.91 -7.26
N TYR A 348 17.98 -27.11 -7.67
CA TYR A 348 19.41 -27.44 -7.56
C TYR A 348 20.19 -26.62 -6.52
N GLU A 349 19.55 -25.75 -5.74
CA GLU A 349 20.23 -25.00 -4.65
C GLU A 349 19.86 -25.56 -3.27
N PRO A 350 20.83 -25.93 -2.41
CA PRO A 350 20.56 -26.33 -1.03
C PRO A 350 19.95 -25.16 -0.25
N ALA A 351 18.90 -25.47 0.53
CA ALA A 351 18.21 -24.49 1.36
C ALA A 351 19.06 -24.21 2.61
N ASN A 352 19.57 -22.99 2.73
CA ASN A 352 20.37 -22.58 3.88
C ASN A 352 19.62 -21.46 4.63
N THR A 353 19.34 -21.71 5.92
CA THR A 353 18.81 -20.70 6.83
C THR A 353 19.92 -20.29 7.78
N VAL A 354 20.27 -19.00 7.78
CA VAL A 354 21.24 -18.44 8.72
C VAL A 354 20.49 -17.50 9.66
N GLY A 355 20.62 -17.73 10.95
CA GLY A 355 20.06 -16.88 12.00
C GLY A 355 21.16 -16.20 12.79
N ASP A 356 21.07 -14.88 12.92
CA ASP A 356 21.93 -14.11 13.82
C ASP A 356 21.21 -13.91 15.16
N SER A 357 21.86 -14.34 16.24
CA SER A 357 21.39 -14.12 17.61
C SER A 357 22.30 -13.13 18.34
N GLY A 358 21.72 -12.04 18.82
CA GLY A 358 22.40 -11.13 19.75
C GLY A 358 22.15 -11.55 21.21
N GLN A 359 23.19 -11.92 21.95
CA GLN A 359 23.17 -11.95 23.41
C GLN A 359 23.79 -10.64 23.92
N SER A 360 23.02 -9.84 24.65
CA SER A 360 23.60 -8.75 25.44
C SER A 360 24.28 -9.36 26.67
N HIS A 361 25.55 -9.73 26.55
CA HIS A 361 26.36 -10.05 27.72
C HIS A 361 26.74 -8.74 28.41
N GLY A 362 26.28 -8.60 29.65
CA GLY A 362 26.95 -7.69 30.57
C GLY A 362 28.40 -8.13 30.70
N GLN A 363 29.30 -7.19 30.39
CA GLN A 363 30.74 -7.14 30.66
C GLN A 363 31.43 -8.42 31.18
N ASN A 364 32.37 -8.91 30.37
CA ASN A 364 33.66 -9.58 30.68
C ASN A 364 33.83 -10.97 30.04
N GLY A 365 34.95 -11.12 29.33
CA GLY A 365 35.58 -12.40 29.00
C GLY A 365 35.56 -12.77 27.52
N ASP A 366 36.74 -12.85 26.92
CA ASP A 366 37.07 -13.48 25.63
C ASP A 366 36.38 -14.84 25.47
N TRP A 367 36.05 -15.25 24.24
CA TRP A 367 36.37 -16.57 23.63
C TRP A 367 35.89 -16.59 22.17
N CYS A 368 36.80 -16.96 21.26
CA CYS A 368 36.53 -17.26 19.85
C CYS A 368 35.76 -18.58 19.72
N ILE A 369 34.84 -18.70 18.76
CA ILE A 369 34.40 -20.00 18.23
C ILE A 369 34.49 -19.97 16.71
N ALA A 370 35.34 -20.86 16.20
CA ALA A 370 35.62 -21.10 14.80
C ALA A 370 34.46 -21.85 14.10
N SER A 371 34.25 -21.54 12.83
CA SER A 371 33.33 -22.26 11.94
C SER A 371 33.97 -23.57 11.46
N GLU A 372 33.41 -24.72 11.84
CA GLU A 372 33.69 -25.99 11.18
C GLU A 372 32.75 -26.14 9.97
N THR A 373 33.36 -26.31 8.80
CA THR A 373 32.71 -26.67 7.54
C THR A 373 32.94 -28.16 7.31
N HIS A 374 31.87 -28.93 7.11
CA HIS A 374 31.97 -30.27 6.52
C HIS A 374 31.14 -30.36 5.25
N ARG A 375 31.76 -31.08 4.29
CA ARG A 375 31.39 -31.27 2.89
C ARG A 375 30.10 -32.03 2.68
#